data_AF-A0A966DA71-F1
#
_entry.id   AF-A0A966DA71-F1
#
_cell.length_a   1.000
_cell.length_b   1.000
_cell.length_c   1.000
_cell.angle_alpha   90.00
_cell.angle_beta   90.00
_cell.angle_gamma   90.00
#
_symmetry.space_group_name_H-M   'P 1'
#
loop_
_entity.id
_entity.type
_entity.pdbx_description
1 polymer ?
#
loop_
_entity_poly.entity_id
_entity_poly.type
_entity_poly.pdbx_seq_one_letter_code
_entity_poly.pdbx_strand_id
1 'polypeptide(L)'
;FVRMHMDPYWSDYPSKPSVRYEGHERFSTTRFKKYLDELFIPMAKFANDKGLYVVLRPPGVSPEKIAVGDDYNQFLEEVWSIVSSHPKIKNNNGIMFELANEPINILGPDGTYASSGQGHFDRMKTFCQRIVDKIRANADNIIWVPGLAYQSSFIGFANNPVEGTNIGYAVHAYPGWYGSDTEETSPELGGSMGGGYENFQQGWNAQVKPVADFAPVMVTEMDWAPPKYDASWGKSFTGTVGGPGFGANFKYIADMTGNVSWLLFTECHRLAAFNNSPGTPGQYSFLNDPEACPWPIYHWFREYANQNSTSASVLEKLEIVGVDDKLQILTGGERYLITRATFADGSTRHVTAETLFQVSDESILRIEENGIMHALKDGTAEVTATYTSPDGDMRKVAISVHATTFPLTAEMFNPSIFEEGTFDEETGTLTTGQWGFGGWWYNKGIDLSSYQYLIAELGNDNESGVSLRLFDENDYWSQPALYDFGSSRRVVVDLHNMYKQEGDQQVRVNPSLIYIIGFWSSGNRPIVIKNVYLSEIIY
;
A
#
# COMPACT_ATOMS: atom_id res chain seq x y z
N PHE A 1 -11.74 -14.46 -12.79
CA PHE A 1 -12.22 -13.76 -14.00
C PHE A 1 -11.07 -13.76 -15.03
N VAL A 2 -11.33 -13.32 -16.26
CA VAL A 2 -10.29 -13.07 -17.28
C VAL A 2 -10.36 -11.60 -17.68
N ARG A 3 -9.21 -10.92 -17.64
CA ARG A 3 -9.07 -9.57 -18.18
C ARG A 3 -8.72 -9.66 -19.66
N MET A 4 -9.59 -9.16 -20.52
CA MET A 4 -9.48 -9.27 -21.96
C MET A 4 -9.14 -7.92 -22.57
N HIS A 5 -7.92 -7.81 -23.06
CA HIS A 5 -7.48 -6.65 -23.84
C HIS A 5 -8.08 -6.69 -25.23
N MET A 6 -8.86 -5.67 -25.59
CA MET A 6 -9.30 -5.46 -26.96
C MET A 6 -8.16 -4.89 -27.81
N ASP A 7 -7.14 -5.71 -28.06
CA ASP A 7 -5.83 -5.30 -28.59
C ASP A 7 -5.90 -4.37 -29.83
N PRO A 8 -5.12 -3.27 -29.87
CA PRO A 8 -5.05 -2.33 -30.99
C PRO A 8 -4.81 -2.95 -32.36
N TYR A 9 -4.12 -4.10 -32.44
CA TYR A 9 -3.92 -4.83 -33.69
C TYR A 9 -5.24 -5.04 -34.47
N TRP A 10 -6.32 -5.28 -33.74
CA TRP A 10 -7.65 -5.52 -34.31
C TRP A 10 -8.45 -4.24 -34.54
N SER A 11 -8.15 -3.14 -33.87
CA SER A 11 -8.89 -1.87 -34.02
C SER A 11 -8.19 -0.83 -34.90
N ASP A 12 -6.88 -0.91 -35.10
CA ASP A 12 -6.09 0.12 -35.76
C ASP A 12 -6.17 0.08 -37.28
N TYR A 13 -6.01 1.23 -37.93
CA TYR A 13 -5.75 1.31 -39.37
C TYR A 13 -4.41 0.64 -39.73
N PRO A 14 -4.40 -0.45 -40.53
CA PRO A 14 -3.17 -1.15 -40.91
C PRO A 14 -2.22 -0.30 -41.77
N SER A 15 -2.75 0.74 -42.40
CA SER A 15 -2.00 1.66 -43.25
C SER A 15 -1.22 2.72 -42.47
N LYS A 16 -1.48 2.89 -41.17
CA LYS A 16 -0.72 3.85 -40.33
C LYS A 16 0.50 3.12 -39.72
N PRO A 17 1.66 3.77 -39.52
CA PRO A 17 2.85 3.12 -38.92
C PRO A 17 2.65 2.85 -37.42
N SER A 18 2.94 1.65 -36.90
CA SER A 18 2.73 1.35 -35.46
C SER A 18 3.30 2.46 -34.56
N VAL A 19 2.48 2.98 -33.64
CA VAL A 19 2.93 3.91 -32.59
C VAL A 19 3.09 3.14 -31.28
N ARG A 20 3.65 3.78 -30.26
CA ARG A 20 3.71 3.22 -28.91
C ARG A 20 2.27 3.01 -28.39
N TYR A 21 2.18 2.18 -27.34
CA TYR A 21 1.04 1.43 -26.81
C TYR A 21 -0.35 2.12 -26.73
N GLU A 22 -0.47 3.44 -26.85
CA GLU A 22 -1.69 4.22 -26.62
C GLU A 22 -2.76 4.00 -27.72
N GLY A 23 -2.36 3.91 -28.99
CA GLY A 23 -3.18 3.44 -30.12
C GLY A 23 -4.40 4.29 -30.52
N HIS A 24 -4.93 5.18 -29.67
CA HIS A 24 -6.22 5.87 -29.88
C HIS A 24 -6.25 6.73 -31.14
N GLU A 25 -5.14 7.38 -31.50
CA GLU A 25 -4.99 8.19 -32.72
C GLU A 25 -5.16 7.37 -34.03
N ARG A 26 -5.13 6.04 -33.92
CA ARG A 26 -5.13 5.09 -35.04
C ARG A 26 -6.40 4.26 -35.09
N PHE A 27 -7.30 4.46 -34.13
CA PHE A 27 -8.52 3.71 -33.99
C PHE A 27 -9.38 3.80 -35.25
N SER A 28 -9.84 2.64 -35.73
CA SER A 28 -10.81 2.52 -36.81
C SER A 28 -12.08 1.89 -36.26
N THR A 29 -13.12 2.70 -36.11
CA THR A 29 -14.47 2.27 -35.68
C THR A 29 -14.98 1.08 -36.48
N THR A 30 -14.73 1.08 -37.80
CA THR A 30 -15.13 0.00 -38.71
C THR A 30 -14.43 -1.31 -38.38
N ARG A 31 -13.11 -1.29 -38.15
CA ARG A 31 -12.35 -2.50 -37.81
C ARG A 31 -12.69 -2.96 -36.40
N PHE A 32 -12.78 -2.05 -35.45
CA PHE A 32 -13.17 -2.36 -34.08
C PHE A 32 -14.52 -3.09 -34.03
N LYS A 33 -15.56 -2.56 -34.69
CA LYS A 33 -16.87 -3.22 -34.77
C LYS A 33 -16.77 -4.63 -35.39
N LYS A 34 -16.03 -4.77 -36.49
CA LYS A 34 -15.82 -6.07 -37.14
C LYS A 34 -15.22 -7.10 -36.17
N TYR A 35 -14.13 -6.76 -35.49
CA TYR A 35 -13.43 -7.71 -34.63
C TYR A 35 -14.02 -7.83 -33.22
N LEU A 36 -14.82 -6.85 -32.78
CA LEU A 36 -15.71 -7.04 -31.63
C LEU A 36 -16.65 -8.24 -31.88
N ASP A 37 -17.26 -8.31 -33.06
CA ASP A 37 -18.14 -9.42 -33.46
C ASP A 37 -17.40 -10.73 -33.78
N GLU A 38 -16.31 -10.65 -34.55
CA GLU A 38 -15.62 -11.85 -35.06
C GLU A 38 -14.66 -12.50 -34.06
N LEU A 39 -14.15 -11.75 -33.07
CA LEU A 39 -13.10 -12.20 -32.16
C LEU A 39 -13.49 -12.06 -30.68
N PHE A 40 -13.68 -10.82 -30.21
CA PHE A 40 -13.78 -10.56 -28.77
C PHE A 40 -15.06 -11.13 -28.15
N ILE A 41 -16.22 -10.99 -28.81
CA ILE A 41 -17.47 -11.57 -28.32
C ILE A 41 -17.42 -13.11 -28.30
N PRO A 42 -16.96 -13.81 -29.36
CA PRO A 42 -16.77 -15.26 -29.31
C PRO A 42 -15.85 -15.72 -28.18
N MET A 43 -14.73 -15.01 -27.95
CA MET A 43 -13.81 -15.30 -26.84
C MET A 43 -14.49 -15.09 -25.48
N ALA A 44 -15.22 -13.98 -25.31
CA ALA A 44 -15.93 -13.70 -24.07
C ALA A 44 -17.00 -14.76 -23.81
N LYS A 45 -17.77 -15.13 -24.83
CA LYS A 45 -18.74 -16.21 -24.74
C LYS A 45 -18.08 -17.52 -24.30
N PHE A 46 -16.95 -17.88 -24.90
CA PHE A 46 -16.22 -19.11 -24.51
C PHE A 46 -15.80 -19.08 -23.04
N ALA A 47 -15.26 -17.96 -22.55
CA ALA A 47 -14.89 -17.83 -21.14
C ALA A 47 -16.12 -17.95 -20.21
N ASN A 48 -17.22 -17.27 -20.53
CA ASN A 48 -18.46 -17.36 -19.76
C ASN A 48 -19.04 -18.79 -19.76
N ASP A 49 -18.99 -19.52 -20.89
CA ASP A 49 -19.43 -20.93 -20.98
C ASP A 49 -18.56 -21.86 -20.10
N LYS A 50 -17.36 -21.41 -19.69
CA LYS A 50 -16.47 -22.09 -18.73
C LYS A 50 -16.64 -21.60 -17.30
N GLY A 51 -17.62 -20.75 -17.02
CA GLY A 51 -17.89 -20.19 -15.70
C GLY A 51 -16.98 -19.04 -15.29
N LEU A 52 -16.27 -18.42 -16.24
CA LEU A 52 -15.38 -17.28 -15.98
C LEU A 52 -16.07 -15.97 -16.39
N TYR A 53 -16.09 -15.00 -15.48
CA TYR A 53 -16.39 -13.62 -15.82
C TYR A 53 -15.31 -13.01 -16.72
N VAL A 54 -15.70 -12.10 -17.60
CA VAL A 54 -14.79 -11.38 -18.52
C VAL A 54 -14.83 -9.90 -18.21
N VAL A 55 -13.66 -9.32 -17.98
CA VAL A 55 -13.46 -7.87 -17.87
C VAL A 55 -12.90 -7.40 -19.19
N LEU A 56 -13.71 -6.70 -19.99
CA LEU A 56 -13.22 -6.05 -21.20
C LEU A 56 -12.49 -4.77 -20.79
N ARG A 57 -11.29 -4.56 -21.32
CA ARG A 57 -10.56 -3.28 -21.25
C ARG A 57 -10.41 -2.69 -22.65
N PRO A 58 -10.33 -1.36 -22.81
CA PRO A 58 -10.32 -0.73 -24.12
C PRO A 58 -9.03 -1.05 -24.89
N PRO A 59 -8.99 -0.79 -26.21
CA PRO A 59 -7.75 -0.86 -26.97
C PRO A 59 -6.67 0.09 -26.40
N GLY A 60 -5.43 -0.40 -26.38
CA GLY A 60 -4.24 0.37 -26.00
C GLY A 60 -4.01 0.50 -24.48
N VAL A 61 -3.10 1.41 -24.12
CA VAL A 61 -2.86 1.90 -22.76
C VAL A 61 -3.18 3.39 -22.68
N SER A 62 -3.28 3.96 -21.48
CA SER A 62 -3.54 5.39 -21.37
C SER A 62 -2.28 6.22 -21.68
N PRO A 63 -2.44 7.37 -22.34
CA PRO A 63 -1.35 8.34 -22.45
C PRO A 63 -0.86 8.80 -21.07
N GLU A 64 0.40 9.23 -20.99
CA GLU A 64 1.01 9.73 -19.76
C GLU A 64 0.27 10.94 -19.16
N LYS A 65 -0.36 11.73 -20.03
CA LYS A 65 -1.09 12.94 -19.69
C LYS A 65 -2.46 12.90 -20.37
N ILE A 66 -3.50 12.96 -19.55
CA ILE A 66 -4.90 13.00 -20.00
C ILE A 66 -5.60 14.24 -19.45
N ALA A 67 -6.68 14.65 -20.11
CA ALA A 67 -7.54 15.74 -19.67
C ALA A 67 -9.02 15.43 -19.93
N VAL A 68 -9.90 16.04 -19.13
CA VAL A 68 -11.34 15.91 -19.34
C VAL A 68 -11.70 16.44 -20.74
N GLY A 69 -12.30 15.58 -21.56
CA GLY A 69 -12.76 15.91 -22.90
C GLY A 69 -11.65 16.01 -23.97
N ASP A 70 -10.42 15.57 -23.68
CA ASP A 70 -9.39 15.42 -24.71
C ASP A 70 -9.75 14.31 -25.73
N ASP A 71 -8.88 14.13 -26.72
CA ASP A 71 -9.06 13.13 -27.77
C ASP A 71 -9.10 11.69 -27.22
N TYR A 72 -8.30 11.39 -26.19
CA TYR A 72 -8.32 10.09 -25.52
C TYR A 72 -9.64 9.85 -24.77
N ASN A 73 -10.17 10.85 -24.05
CA ASN A 73 -11.45 10.74 -23.36
C ASN A 73 -12.59 10.52 -24.35
N GLN A 74 -12.60 11.26 -25.46
CA GLN A 74 -13.58 11.10 -26.54
C GLN A 74 -13.48 9.73 -27.21
N PHE A 75 -12.26 9.22 -27.41
CA PHE A 75 -12.03 7.87 -27.91
C PHE A 75 -12.64 6.81 -26.97
N LEU A 76 -12.43 6.91 -25.65
CA LEU A 76 -13.05 6.00 -24.69
C LEU A 76 -14.58 6.11 -24.70
N GLU A 77 -15.14 7.33 -24.79
CA GLU A 77 -16.58 7.52 -24.96
C GLU A 77 -17.12 6.80 -26.20
N GLU A 78 -16.40 6.84 -27.34
CA GLU A 78 -16.77 6.13 -28.57
C GLU A 78 -16.72 4.61 -28.39
N VAL A 79 -15.60 4.07 -27.90
CA VAL A 79 -15.40 2.63 -27.65
C VAL A 79 -16.51 2.09 -26.75
N TRP A 80 -16.74 2.74 -25.62
CA TRP A 80 -17.73 2.28 -24.65
C TRP A 80 -19.16 2.47 -25.11
N SER A 81 -19.47 3.48 -25.93
CA SER A 81 -20.76 3.58 -26.60
C SER A 81 -21.02 2.40 -27.55
N ILE A 82 -20.01 1.97 -28.30
CA ILE A 82 -20.10 0.81 -29.22
C ILE A 82 -20.29 -0.49 -28.44
N VAL A 83 -19.44 -0.72 -27.43
CA VAL A 83 -19.45 -1.97 -26.64
C VAL A 83 -20.73 -2.12 -25.84
N SER A 84 -21.15 -1.07 -25.12
CA SER A 84 -22.33 -1.12 -24.24
C SER A 84 -23.66 -1.19 -24.99
N SER A 85 -23.72 -0.69 -26.23
CA SER A 85 -24.93 -0.79 -27.07
C SER A 85 -25.06 -2.12 -27.81
N HIS A 86 -24.00 -2.94 -27.84
CA HIS A 86 -23.99 -4.17 -28.61
C HIS A 86 -24.96 -5.21 -28.02
N PRO A 87 -25.87 -5.82 -28.81
CA PRO A 87 -26.96 -6.66 -28.29
C PRO A 87 -26.52 -7.94 -27.58
N LYS A 88 -25.30 -8.43 -27.86
CA LYS A 88 -24.71 -9.60 -27.18
C LYS A 88 -23.97 -9.26 -25.87
N ILE A 89 -23.71 -7.97 -25.64
CA ILE A 89 -22.91 -7.46 -24.51
C ILE A 89 -23.79 -6.73 -23.49
N LYS A 90 -24.70 -5.88 -23.98
CA LYS A 90 -25.63 -5.11 -23.15
C LYS A 90 -26.32 -6.00 -22.13
N ASN A 91 -26.15 -5.68 -20.86
CA ASN A 91 -26.75 -6.36 -19.70
C ASN A 91 -26.37 -7.85 -19.59
N ASN A 92 -25.24 -8.25 -20.18
CA ASN A 92 -24.68 -9.58 -20.03
C ASN A 92 -24.00 -9.71 -18.64
N ASN A 93 -24.58 -10.52 -17.76
CA ASN A 93 -24.10 -10.70 -16.38
C ASN A 93 -22.71 -11.33 -16.26
N GLY A 94 -22.14 -11.87 -17.34
CA GLY A 94 -20.79 -12.40 -17.33
C GLY A 94 -19.72 -11.46 -17.92
N ILE A 95 -20.12 -10.27 -18.41
CA ILE A 95 -19.21 -9.28 -19.00
C ILE A 95 -19.22 -7.99 -18.19
N MET A 96 -18.03 -7.49 -17.86
CA MET A 96 -17.77 -6.26 -17.11
C MET A 96 -16.86 -5.33 -17.90
N PHE A 97 -16.82 -4.05 -17.55
CA PHE A 97 -16.09 -3.01 -18.29
C PHE A 97 -15.08 -2.30 -17.41
N GLU A 98 -13.80 -2.37 -17.75
CA GLU A 98 -12.75 -1.56 -17.13
C GLU A 98 -12.52 -0.31 -17.98
N LEU A 99 -12.84 0.89 -17.47
CA LEU A 99 -13.03 2.08 -18.31
C LEU A 99 -11.78 2.49 -19.10
N ALA A 100 -10.61 2.39 -18.48
CA ALA A 100 -9.30 2.62 -19.07
C ALA A 100 -8.28 1.69 -18.39
N ASN A 101 -7.12 1.53 -19.01
CA ASN A 101 -5.98 0.86 -18.39
C ASN A 101 -5.38 1.79 -17.33
N GLU A 102 -4.22 2.39 -17.60
CA GLU A 102 -3.39 3.03 -16.60
C GLU A 102 -3.29 4.55 -16.77
N PRO A 103 -4.33 5.33 -16.43
CA PRO A 103 -4.17 6.75 -16.21
C PRO A 103 -3.00 7.05 -15.27
N ILE A 104 -2.08 7.89 -15.73
CA ILE A 104 -0.90 8.29 -14.95
C ILE A 104 -1.17 9.66 -14.33
N ASN A 105 -1.19 10.69 -15.16
CA ASN A 105 -1.43 12.07 -14.75
C ASN A 105 -2.65 12.66 -15.44
N ILE A 106 -3.44 13.44 -14.71
CA ILE A 106 -4.56 14.20 -15.25
C ILE A 106 -4.33 15.70 -15.12
N LEU A 107 -4.84 16.49 -16.07
CA LEU A 107 -4.82 17.95 -15.98
C LEU A 107 -5.73 18.46 -14.86
N GLY A 108 -5.13 19.06 -13.83
CA GLY A 108 -5.77 19.69 -12.70
C GLY A 108 -6.46 21.02 -13.03
N PRO A 109 -7.22 21.59 -12.07
CA PRO A 109 -7.86 22.91 -12.22
C PRO A 109 -6.87 24.08 -12.25
N ASP A 110 -5.67 23.89 -11.74
CA ASP A 110 -4.55 24.83 -11.71
C ASP A 110 -3.69 24.83 -12.99
N GLY A 111 -4.03 23.96 -13.95
CA GLY A 111 -3.30 23.82 -15.21
C GLY A 111 -2.08 22.89 -15.13
N THR A 112 -1.86 22.19 -14.00
CA THR A 112 -0.75 21.24 -13.84
C THR A 112 -1.21 19.80 -14.09
N TYR A 113 -0.29 18.94 -14.54
CA TYR A 113 -0.53 17.50 -14.63
C TYR A 113 0.03 16.82 -13.38
N ALA A 114 -0.78 16.05 -12.68
CA ALA A 114 -0.34 15.25 -11.54
C ALA A 114 -1.18 13.98 -11.37
N SER A 115 -0.68 13.07 -10.55
CA SER A 115 -1.31 11.82 -10.15
C SER A 115 -1.85 11.82 -8.71
N SER A 116 -1.80 12.99 -8.05
CA SER A 116 -2.18 13.20 -6.65
C SER A 116 -2.89 14.55 -6.46
N GLY A 117 -3.49 14.74 -5.28
CA GLY A 117 -4.21 15.97 -4.93
C GLY A 117 -5.70 15.92 -5.27
N GLN A 118 -6.54 16.47 -4.39
CA GLN A 118 -8.01 16.37 -4.52
C GLN A 118 -8.54 16.98 -5.83
N GLY A 119 -7.99 18.12 -6.25
CA GLY A 119 -8.41 18.78 -7.50
C GLY A 119 -8.18 17.90 -8.73
N HIS A 120 -7.11 17.10 -8.76
CA HIS A 120 -6.83 16.13 -9.83
C HIS A 120 -7.78 14.94 -9.77
N PHE A 121 -8.11 14.44 -8.57
CA PHE A 121 -9.13 13.40 -8.42
C PHE A 121 -10.54 13.86 -8.80
N ASP A 122 -10.91 15.12 -8.55
CA ASP A 122 -12.19 15.68 -9.02
C ASP A 122 -12.26 15.74 -10.55
N ARG A 123 -11.13 16.04 -11.20
CA ARG A 123 -10.99 15.95 -12.66
C ARG A 123 -11.08 14.50 -13.13
N MET A 124 -10.48 13.57 -12.39
CA MET A 124 -10.52 12.14 -12.73
C MET A 124 -11.93 11.57 -12.60
N LYS A 125 -12.69 11.95 -11.57
CA LYS A 125 -14.13 11.67 -11.48
C LYS A 125 -14.83 12.18 -12.74
N THR A 126 -14.62 13.43 -13.13
CA THR A 126 -15.30 14.02 -14.28
C THR A 126 -14.95 13.27 -15.58
N PHE A 127 -13.68 12.91 -15.78
CA PHE A 127 -13.22 12.10 -16.91
C PHE A 127 -13.95 10.75 -16.99
N CYS A 128 -14.01 10.03 -15.86
CA CYS A 128 -14.67 8.73 -15.77
C CYS A 128 -16.19 8.82 -15.90
N GLN A 129 -16.83 9.83 -15.29
CA GLN A 129 -18.28 9.99 -15.32
C GLN A 129 -18.81 10.12 -16.75
N ARG A 130 -18.09 10.85 -17.61
CA ARG A 130 -18.44 10.97 -19.03
C ARG A 130 -18.56 9.61 -19.71
N ILE A 131 -17.65 8.69 -19.41
CA ILE A 131 -17.63 7.34 -19.96
C ILE A 131 -18.74 6.49 -19.33
N VAL A 132 -18.92 6.58 -18.01
CA VAL A 132 -20.01 5.90 -17.29
C VAL A 132 -21.37 6.28 -17.85
N ASP A 133 -21.60 7.56 -18.14
CA ASP A 133 -22.86 8.06 -18.70
C ASP A 133 -23.13 7.47 -20.10
N LYS A 134 -22.09 7.31 -20.95
CA LYS A 134 -22.22 6.60 -22.23
C LYS A 134 -22.63 5.14 -22.04
N ILE A 135 -22.04 4.48 -21.05
CA ILE A 135 -22.37 3.08 -20.75
C ILE A 135 -23.80 3.00 -20.22
N ARG A 136 -24.18 3.80 -19.22
CA ARG A 136 -25.50 3.76 -18.56
C ARG A 136 -26.64 4.21 -19.46
N ALA A 137 -26.37 5.00 -20.51
CA ALA A 137 -27.34 5.24 -21.58
C ALA A 137 -27.73 3.95 -22.33
N ASN A 138 -26.89 2.91 -22.26
CA ASN A 138 -27.05 1.68 -23.01
C ASN A 138 -27.19 0.44 -22.14
N ALA A 139 -26.48 0.30 -21.03
CA ALA A 139 -26.35 -0.95 -20.28
C ALA A 139 -26.06 -0.78 -18.78
N ASP A 140 -26.41 -1.80 -18.01
CA ASP A 140 -26.27 -1.91 -16.56
C ASP A 140 -25.12 -2.84 -16.13
N ASN A 141 -24.25 -3.27 -17.06
CA ASN A 141 -23.06 -4.07 -16.73
C ASN A 141 -22.19 -3.41 -15.65
N ILE A 142 -21.46 -4.24 -14.89
CA ILE A 142 -20.49 -3.77 -13.89
C ILE A 142 -19.38 -2.96 -14.56
N ILE A 143 -19.03 -1.83 -13.95
CA ILE A 143 -17.97 -0.93 -14.38
C ILE A 143 -16.86 -0.93 -13.33
N TRP A 144 -15.62 -1.02 -13.77
CA TRP A 144 -14.41 -0.86 -12.98
C TRP A 144 -13.72 0.46 -13.36
N VAL A 145 -13.70 1.39 -12.41
CA VAL A 145 -13.14 2.73 -12.54
C VAL A 145 -11.63 2.69 -12.26
N PRO A 146 -10.77 3.22 -13.15
CA PRO A 146 -9.33 3.24 -12.94
C PRO A 146 -8.91 4.37 -11.99
N GLY A 147 -7.77 4.17 -11.32
CA GLY A 147 -7.07 5.16 -10.51
C GLY A 147 -6.02 5.96 -11.31
N LEU A 148 -5.37 6.91 -10.63
CA LEU A 148 -4.18 7.59 -11.13
C LEU A 148 -2.91 6.81 -10.77
N ALA A 149 -1.74 7.28 -11.22
CA ALA A 149 -0.45 6.65 -10.96
C ALA A 149 -0.45 5.16 -11.34
N TYR A 150 -0.79 4.86 -12.60
CA TYR A 150 -0.85 3.48 -13.11
C TYR A 150 -1.87 2.61 -12.36
N GLN A 151 -3.03 3.18 -12.02
CA GLN A 151 -4.06 2.53 -11.18
C GLN A 151 -3.57 2.09 -9.79
N SER A 152 -2.59 2.79 -9.22
CA SER A 152 -2.18 2.57 -7.82
C SER A 152 -2.88 3.52 -6.84
N SER A 153 -3.33 4.69 -7.27
CA SER A 153 -3.81 5.74 -6.37
C SER A 153 -5.29 6.07 -6.55
N PHE A 154 -6.05 5.97 -5.45
CA PHE A 154 -7.49 6.23 -5.38
C PHE A 154 -7.88 7.18 -4.25
N ILE A 155 -6.88 7.75 -3.56
CA ILE A 155 -7.02 8.51 -2.30
C ILE A 155 -8.11 9.59 -2.36
N GLY A 156 -8.25 10.30 -3.48
CA GLY A 156 -9.21 11.39 -3.61
C GLY A 156 -10.63 10.98 -4.03
N PHE A 157 -10.85 9.72 -4.47
CA PHE A 157 -12.18 9.27 -4.88
C PHE A 157 -13.14 9.11 -3.70
N ALA A 158 -12.66 8.84 -2.50
CA ALA A 158 -13.52 8.74 -1.31
C ALA A 158 -14.26 10.04 -0.99
N ASN A 159 -13.64 11.19 -1.30
CA ASN A 159 -14.25 12.50 -1.11
C ASN A 159 -15.29 12.84 -2.19
N ASN A 160 -15.10 12.29 -3.40
CA ASN A 160 -15.94 12.60 -4.56
C ASN A 160 -15.97 11.42 -5.54
N PRO A 161 -16.75 10.37 -5.24
CA PRO A 161 -16.74 9.14 -6.04
C PRO A 161 -17.45 9.33 -7.37
N VAL A 162 -17.17 8.41 -8.31
CA VAL A 162 -17.93 8.30 -9.56
C VAL A 162 -19.36 7.84 -9.24
N GLU A 163 -20.35 8.48 -9.86
CA GLU A 163 -21.76 8.26 -9.55
C GLU A 163 -22.39 7.27 -10.53
N GLY A 164 -23.26 6.39 -10.01
CA GLY A 164 -23.98 5.41 -10.80
C GLY A 164 -24.27 4.12 -10.03
N THR A 165 -24.87 3.16 -10.71
CA THR A 165 -25.07 1.79 -10.19
C THR A 165 -23.95 0.87 -10.69
N ASN A 166 -23.71 -0.25 -9.99
CA ASN A 166 -22.75 -1.29 -10.40
C ASN A 166 -21.34 -0.73 -10.71
N ILE A 167 -20.83 0.13 -9.82
CA ILE A 167 -19.49 0.72 -9.90
C ILE A 167 -18.57 0.04 -8.89
N GLY A 168 -17.40 -0.39 -9.36
CA GLY A 168 -16.23 -0.78 -8.57
C GLY A 168 -14.98 -0.10 -9.11
N TYR A 169 -13.82 -0.40 -8.54
CA TYR A 169 -12.54 0.21 -8.90
C TYR A 169 -11.51 -0.84 -9.34
N ALA A 170 -10.82 -0.58 -10.46
CA ALA A 170 -9.75 -1.44 -10.96
C ALA A 170 -8.39 -0.94 -10.43
N VAL A 171 -7.63 -1.82 -9.79
CA VAL A 171 -6.36 -1.55 -9.11
C VAL A 171 -5.25 -2.36 -9.77
N HIS A 172 -4.06 -1.77 -9.89
CA HIS A 172 -2.84 -2.52 -10.21
C HIS A 172 -1.97 -2.62 -8.95
N ALA A 173 -1.30 -3.76 -8.77
CA ALA A 173 -0.42 -3.98 -7.65
C ALA A 173 0.82 -4.75 -8.08
N TYR A 174 1.99 -4.16 -7.84
CA TYR A 174 3.27 -4.77 -8.14
C TYR A 174 4.22 -4.66 -6.94
N PRO A 175 5.23 -5.54 -6.85
CA PRO A 175 6.31 -5.39 -5.89
C PRO A 175 6.92 -3.99 -5.87
N GLY A 176 7.19 -3.46 -4.68
CA GLY A 176 7.74 -2.12 -4.47
C GLY A 176 6.67 -1.05 -4.33
N TRP A 177 5.47 -1.28 -4.87
CA TRP A 177 4.35 -0.36 -4.75
C TRP A 177 3.77 -0.44 -3.35
N TYR A 178 3.09 0.63 -2.92
CA TYR A 178 2.47 0.73 -1.59
C TYR A 178 3.46 0.52 -0.42
N GLY A 179 4.78 0.58 -0.64
CA GLY A 179 5.77 0.23 0.38
C GLY A 179 5.98 -1.27 0.58
N SER A 180 5.55 -2.12 -0.37
CA SER A 180 5.83 -3.55 -0.37
C SER A 180 7.28 -3.87 -0.75
N ASP A 181 7.73 -5.07 -0.42
CA ASP A 181 9.08 -5.54 -0.75
C ASP A 181 9.26 -5.78 -2.26
N THR A 182 10.39 -5.30 -2.79
CA THR A 182 10.86 -5.63 -4.14
C THR A 182 12.36 -5.85 -4.20
N GLU A 183 12.78 -6.94 -4.84
CA GLU A 183 14.19 -7.26 -5.08
C GLU A 183 14.79 -6.38 -6.18
N GLU A 184 13.96 -5.88 -7.09
CA GLU A 184 14.34 -4.88 -8.08
C GLU A 184 13.30 -3.76 -8.13
N THR A 185 13.75 -2.51 -8.13
CA THR A 185 12.91 -1.32 -8.14
C THR A 185 11.99 -1.30 -9.37
N SER A 186 10.68 -1.06 -9.17
CA SER A 186 9.73 -0.91 -10.29
C SER A 186 10.09 0.35 -11.09
N PRO A 187 10.11 0.28 -12.44
CA PRO A 187 10.34 1.45 -13.29
C PRO A 187 9.30 2.57 -13.11
N GLU A 188 8.07 2.21 -12.71
CA GLU A 188 6.93 3.12 -12.64
C GLU A 188 6.91 3.95 -11.35
N LEU A 189 6.99 3.27 -10.19
CA LEU A 189 6.76 3.88 -8.87
C LEU A 189 7.90 3.61 -7.88
N GLY A 190 8.97 2.95 -8.31
CA GLY A 190 10.13 2.72 -7.48
C GLY A 190 9.96 1.54 -6.51
N GLY A 191 10.36 1.76 -5.26
CA GLY A 191 10.34 0.75 -4.20
C GLY A 191 11.70 0.12 -3.91
N SER A 192 11.82 -0.45 -2.72
CA SER A 192 13.02 -1.10 -2.20
C SER A 192 12.66 -2.32 -1.36
N MET A 193 13.65 -3.18 -1.10
CA MET A 193 13.54 -4.20 -0.05
C MET A 193 13.45 -3.55 1.34
N GLY A 194 12.80 -4.24 2.28
CA GLY A 194 12.68 -3.83 3.67
C GLY A 194 11.38 -3.10 4.00
N GLY A 195 10.45 -3.02 3.03
CA GLY A 195 9.11 -2.50 3.25
C GLY A 195 8.27 -3.43 4.12
N GLY A 196 8.35 -4.74 3.85
CA GLY A 196 7.61 -5.77 4.59
C GLY A 196 6.11 -5.57 4.62
N TYR A 197 5.45 -6.20 5.60
CA TYR A 197 3.99 -6.12 5.76
C TYR A 197 3.49 -4.74 6.22
N GLU A 198 4.14 -4.14 7.22
CA GLU A 198 3.67 -2.91 7.86
C GLU A 198 3.58 -1.76 6.84
N ASN A 199 4.66 -1.50 6.07
CA ASN A 199 4.63 -0.43 5.07
C ASN A 199 3.64 -0.75 3.94
N PHE A 200 3.55 -2.01 3.49
CA PHE A 200 2.58 -2.43 2.48
C PHE A 200 1.13 -2.16 2.94
N GLN A 201 0.79 -2.56 4.17
CA GLN A 201 -0.54 -2.32 4.72
C GLN A 201 -0.85 -0.83 4.86
N GLN A 202 0.12 -0.01 5.26
CA GLN A 202 -0.01 1.45 5.32
C GLN A 202 -0.26 2.07 3.95
N GLY A 203 0.53 1.68 2.94
CA GLY A 203 0.37 2.18 1.57
C GLY A 203 -0.95 1.75 0.96
N TRP A 204 -1.38 0.51 1.18
CA TRP A 204 -2.71 0.03 0.76
C TRP A 204 -3.82 0.83 1.44
N ASN A 205 -3.70 1.10 2.75
CA ASN A 205 -4.66 1.91 3.50
C ASN A 205 -4.73 3.35 3.01
N ALA A 206 -3.61 3.93 2.59
CA ALA A 206 -3.56 5.28 2.06
C ALA A 206 -4.12 5.37 0.62
N GLN A 207 -3.84 4.37 -0.21
CA GLN A 207 -4.04 4.49 -1.65
C GLN A 207 -5.26 3.74 -2.18
N VAL A 208 -5.64 2.60 -1.60
CA VAL A 208 -6.70 1.71 -2.11
C VAL A 208 -7.88 1.57 -1.15
N LYS A 209 -7.63 1.40 0.16
CA LYS A 209 -8.70 1.29 1.17
C LYS A 209 -9.77 2.40 1.08
N PRO A 210 -9.45 3.68 0.76
CA PRO A 210 -10.47 4.71 0.68
C PRO A 210 -11.62 4.39 -0.28
N VAL A 211 -11.35 3.65 -1.38
CA VAL A 211 -12.41 3.18 -2.28
C VAL A 211 -12.96 1.80 -1.92
N ALA A 212 -12.13 0.92 -1.35
CA ALA A 212 -12.56 -0.41 -0.91
C ALA A 212 -13.62 -0.36 0.21
N ASP A 213 -13.62 0.71 1.01
CA ASP A 213 -14.57 0.92 2.11
C ASP A 213 -16.02 1.12 1.65
N PHE A 214 -16.26 1.54 0.40
CA PHE A 214 -17.61 1.80 -0.11
C PHE A 214 -17.95 1.10 -1.44
N ALA A 215 -16.96 0.53 -2.14
CA ALA A 215 -17.16 -0.14 -3.42
C ALA A 215 -16.23 -1.36 -3.58
N PRO A 216 -16.63 -2.38 -4.38
CA PRO A 216 -15.74 -3.48 -4.73
C PRO A 216 -14.49 -3.00 -5.46
N VAL A 217 -13.37 -3.66 -5.15
CA VAL A 217 -12.10 -3.48 -5.82
C VAL A 217 -11.74 -4.74 -6.60
N MET A 218 -11.15 -4.55 -7.77
CA MET A 218 -10.58 -5.63 -8.56
C MET A 218 -9.14 -5.32 -8.91
N VAL A 219 -8.20 -6.14 -8.44
CA VAL A 219 -6.81 -6.07 -8.88
C VAL A 219 -6.71 -6.71 -10.26
N THR A 220 -6.65 -5.86 -11.28
CA THR A 220 -6.70 -6.23 -12.70
C THR A 220 -5.33 -6.54 -13.28
N GLU A 221 -4.25 -6.23 -12.57
CA GLU A 221 -2.89 -6.54 -12.98
C GLU A 221 -1.97 -6.70 -11.77
N MET A 222 -1.32 -7.86 -11.68
CA MET A 222 -0.37 -8.21 -10.63
C MET A 222 0.37 -9.50 -10.98
N ASP A 223 1.69 -9.48 -10.82
CA ASP A 223 2.53 -10.67 -10.75
C ASP A 223 3.72 -10.46 -9.81
N TRP A 224 4.42 -11.56 -9.47
CA TRP A 224 5.70 -11.52 -8.80
C TRP A 224 6.45 -12.82 -9.06
N ALA A 225 7.77 -12.74 -9.20
CA ALA A 225 8.66 -13.88 -9.04
C ALA A 225 10.09 -13.40 -8.78
N PRO A 226 10.93 -14.26 -8.18
CA PRO A 226 12.33 -13.93 -7.97
C PRO A 226 13.00 -13.55 -9.30
N PRO A 227 13.86 -12.50 -9.33
CA PRO A 227 14.44 -11.96 -10.55
C PRO A 227 15.12 -13.00 -11.45
N LYS A 228 15.71 -14.03 -10.84
CA LYS A 228 16.41 -15.16 -11.51
C LYS A 228 15.59 -15.83 -12.62
N TYR A 229 14.26 -15.74 -12.59
CA TYR A 229 13.41 -16.36 -13.60
C TYR A 229 13.18 -15.50 -14.83
N ASP A 230 13.34 -14.19 -14.72
CA ASP A 230 12.96 -13.21 -15.76
C ASP A 230 11.60 -13.51 -16.41
N ALA A 231 10.63 -13.83 -15.55
CA ALA A 231 9.38 -14.44 -15.93
C ALA A 231 8.14 -13.62 -15.53
N SER A 232 8.32 -12.59 -14.73
CA SER A 232 7.28 -11.68 -14.26
C SER A 232 7.73 -10.25 -14.48
N TRP A 233 6.77 -9.33 -14.50
CA TRP A 233 7.07 -7.91 -14.44
C TRP A 233 7.60 -7.54 -13.04
N GLY A 234 6.84 -7.90 -12.01
CA GLY A 234 7.19 -7.73 -10.61
C GLY A 234 8.33 -8.63 -10.17
N LYS A 235 9.31 -8.06 -9.47
CA LYS A 235 10.56 -8.73 -9.05
C LYS A 235 10.62 -8.88 -7.53
N SER A 236 10.05 -9.95 -7.00
CA SER A 236 9.97 -10.22 -5.56
C SER A 236 9.57 -11.68 -5.32
N PHE A 237 9.30 -12.04 -4.08
CA PHE A 237 8.97 -13.41 -3.67
C PHE A 237 7.67 -13.47 -2.88
N THR A 238 7.17 -14.69 -2.63
CA THR A 238 5.90 -14.91 -1.91
C THR A 238 6.05 -14.54 -0.44
N GLY A 239 7.09 -15.06 0.21
CA GLY A 239 7.41 -14.75 1.60
C GLY A 239 6.36 -15.22 2.60
N THR A 240 6.27 -14.52 3.73
CA THR A 240 5.40 -14.90 4.86
C THR A 240 4.55 -13.74 5.35
N VAL A 241 3.29 -14.00 5.68
CA VAL A 241 2.38 -13.01 6.27
C VAL A 241 3.01 -12.36 7.51
N GLY A 242 3.05 -11.04 7.54
CA GLY A 242 3.64 -10.25 8.64
C GLY A 242 5.16 -10.14 8.60
N GLY A 243 5.82 -10.78 7.63
CA GLY A 243 7.27 -10.75 7.43
C GLY A 243 7.66 -10.20 6.06
N PRO A 244 8.85 -10.56 5.54
CA PRO A 244 9.28 -10.17 4.20
C PRO A 244 8.48 -10.85 3.08
N GLY A 245 8.45 -10.20 1.92
CA GLY A 245 7.88 -10.71 0.67
C GLY A 245 6.59 -10.01 0.24
N PHE A 246 6.29 -10.09 -1.06
CA PHE A 246 5.12 -9.44 -1.64
C PHE A 246 3.86 -10.32 -1.57
N GLY A 247 3.96 -11.57 -2.06
CA GLY A 247 2.77 -12.38 -2.36
C GLY A 247 1.90 -12.73 -1.16
N ALA A 248 2.50 -13.24 -0.08
CA ALA A 248 1.78 -13.64 1.12
C ALA A 248 1.16 -12.43 1.83
N ASN A 249 1.89 -11.31 1.87
CA ASN A 249 1.40 -10.05 2.44
C ASN A 249 0.26 -9.47 1.61
N PHE A 250 0.39 -9.41 0.27
CA PHE A 250 -0.71 -8.98 -0.61
C PHE A 250 -1.96 -9.82 -0.38
N LYS A 251 -1.84 -11.15 -0.38
CA LYS A 251 -3.00 -12.04 -0.15
C LYS A 251 -3.68 -11.71 1.17
N TYR A 252 -2.89 -11.58 2.23
CA TYR A 252 -3.43 -11.29 3.57
C TYR A 252 -4.11 -9.93 3.63
N ILE A 253 -3.50 -8.88 3.04
CA ILE A 253 -4.10 -7.54 2.93
C ILE A 253 -5.42 -7.59 2.14
N ALA A 254 -5.44 -8.30 1.01
CA ALA A 254 -6.63 -8.46 0.19
C ALA A 254 -7.76 -9.20 0.95
N ASP A 255 -7.42 -10.28 1.66
CA ASP A 255 -8.36 -11.04 2.49
C ASP A 255 -8.92 -10.20 3.64
N MET A 256 -8.07 -9.44 4.34
CA MET A 256 -8.49 -8.54 5.43
C MET A 256 -9.32 -7.35 4.92
N THR A 257 -9.06 -6.90 3.69
CA THR A 257 -9.91 -5.89 3.02
C THR A 257 -11.25 -6.50 2.59
N GLY A 258 -11.28 -7.79 2.27
CA GLY A 258 -12.47 -8.58 1.95
C GLY A 258 -13.00 -8.34 0.53
N ASN A 259 -13.41 -7.11 0.22
CA ASN A 259 -14.10 -6.73 -1.03
C ASN A 259 -13.17 -6.61 -2.25
N VAL A 260 -12.19 -7.53 -2.35
CA VAL A 260 -11.10 -7.51 -3.33
C VAL A 260 -11.12 -8.79 -4.16
N SER A 261 -11.38 -8.64 -5.47
CA SER A 261 -11.12 -9.69 -6.45
C SER A 261 -9.74 -9.48 -7.09
N TRP A 262 -9.04 -10.52 -7.50
CA TRP A 262 -7.73 -10.37 -8.12
C TRP A 262 -7.38 -11.53 -9.07
N LEU A 263 -6.36 -11.33 -9.90
CA LEU A 263 -5.91 -12.30 -10.92
C LEU A 263 -4.40 -12.61 -10.82
N LEU A 264 -3.98 -13.63 -11.55
CA LEU A 264 -2.58 -13.87 -11.90
C LEU A 264 -2.30 -13.26 -13.27
N PHE A 265 -1.35 -12.33 -13.35
CA PHE A 265 -0.83 -11.83 -14.62
C PHE A 265 0.33 -12.73 -15.07
N THR A 266 0.17 -13.42 -16.19
CA THR A 266 1.23 -14.28 -16.77
C THR A 266 0.97 -14.51 -18.25
N GLU A 267 2.01 -14.85 -18.99
CA GLU A 267 1.90 -15.23 -20.39
C GLU A 267 1.04 -16.48 -20.58
N CYS A 268 0.19 -16.48 -21.62
CA CYS A 268 -0.77 -17.55 -21.88
C CYS A 268 -0.11 -18.94 -22.04
N HIS A 269 1.06 -19.00 -22.68
CA HIS A 269 1.77 -20.27 -22.90
C HIS A 269 2.31 -20.88 -21.60
N ARG A 270 2.65 -20.04 -20.60
CA ARG A 270 3.10 -20.47 -19.28
C ARG A 270 1.94 -20.97 -18.44
N LEU A 271 0.81 -20.26 -18.47
CA LEU A 271 -0.42 -20.71 -17.83
C LEU A 271 -0.88 -22.06 -18.40
N ALA A 272 -0.77 -22.26 -19.72
CA ALA A 272 -1.09 -23.53 -20.36
C ALA A 272 -0.13 -24.67 -20.00
N ALA A 273 1.12 -24.36 -19.66
CA ALA A 273 2.12 -25.33 -19.23
C ALA A 273 2.06 -25.66 -17.74
N PHE A 274 1.35 -24.86 -16.94
CA PHE A 274 1.22 -25.08 -15.51
C PHE A 274 0.60 -26.45 -15.21
N ASN A 275 1.20 -27.14 -14.25
CA ASN A 275 0.63 -28.34 -13.66
C ASN A 275 0.90 -28.31 -12.16
N ASN A 276 -0.02 -28.89 -11.40
CA ASN A 276 0.05 -28.93 -9.93
C ASN A 276 1.02 -30.02 -9.44
N SER A 277 2.26 -30.00 -9.93
CA SER A 277 3.34 -30.88 -9.46
C SER A 277 4.37 -30.07 -8.69
N PRO A 278 4.63 -30.41 -7.41
CA PRO A 278 5.58 -29.65 -6.60
C PRO A 278 6.98 -29.75 -7.20
N GLY A 279 7.71 -28.64 -7.21
CA GLY A 279 9.11 -28.64 -7.59
C GLY A 279 9.99 -29.26 -6.52
N THR A 280 11.22 -29.61 -6.90
CA THR A 280 12.24 -30.08 -5.97
C THR A 280 12.99 -28.89 -5.37
N PRO A 281 13.18 -28.81 -4.03
CA PRO A 281 13.99 -27.77 -3.41
C PRO A 281 15.36 -27.62 -4.09
N GLY A 282 15.70 -26.37 -4.47
CA GLY A 282 16.93 -26.05 -5.21
C GLY A 282 16.87 -26.29 -6.72
N GLN A 283 15.77 -26.83 -7.26
CA GLN A 283 15.54 -27.06 -8.69
C GLN A 283 14.17 -26.55 -9.15
N TYR A 284 13.68 -25.48 -8.53
CA TYR A 284 12.42 -24.87 -8.90
C TYR A 284 12.47 -24.17 -10.25
N SER A 285 11.35 -24.21 -10.96
CA SER A 285 11.03 -23.38 -12.12
C SER A 285 10.03 -22.28 -11.71
N PHE A 286 9.85 -21.26 -12.55
CA PHE A 286 8.83 -20.23 -12.33
C PHE A 286 7.43 -20.80 -12.03
N LEU A 287 7.06 -21.94 -12.62
CA LEU A 287 5.72 -22.52 -12.47
C LEU A 287 5.53 -23.35 -11.19
N ASN A 288 6.60 -23.71 -10.49
CA ASN A 288 6.54 -24.59 -9.31
C ASN A 288 7.44 -24.17 -8.15
N ASP A 289 8.04 -22.97 -8.23
CA ASP A 289 8.69 -22.32 -7.09
C ASP A 289 7.60 -21.78 -6.15
N PRO A 290 7.58 -22.17 -4.86
CA PRO A 290 6.68 -21.57 -3.87
C PRO A 290 6.80 -20.03 -3.78
N GLU A 291 7.94 -19.48 -4.17
CA GLU A 291 8.21 -18.04 -4.16
C GLU A 291 7.76 -17.30 -5.43
N ALA A 292 7.39 -18.01 -6.51
CA ALA A 292 6.90 -17.40 -7.74
C ALA A 292 5.38 -17.52 -7.84
N CYS A 293 4.70 -16.46 -8.31
CA CYS A 293 3.25 -16.31 -8.24
C CYS A 293 2.37 -17.48 -8.76
N PRO A 294 2.73 -18.27 -9.80
CA PRO A 294 1.81 -19.29 -10.32
C PRO A 294 1.47 -20.37 -9.30
N TRP A 295 2.47 -20.83 -8.54
CA TRP A 295 2.31 -21.91 -7.56
C TRP A 295 1.39 -21.53 -6.40
N PRO A 296 1.69 -20.51 -5.57
CA PRO A 296 0.86 -20.15 -4.44
C PRO A 296 -0.53 -19.67 -4.88
N ILE A 297 -0.67 -18.91 -5.98
CA ILE A 297 -2.00 -18.44 -6.44
C ILE A 297 -2.92 -19.60 -6.78
N TYR A 298 -2.41 -20.64 -7.47
CA TYR A 298 -3.22 -21.82 -7.77
C TYR A 298 -3.77 -22.46 -6.48
N HIS A 299 -2.92 -22.61 -5.46
CA HIS A 299 -3.30 -23.19 -4.18
C HIS A 299 -4.25 -22.30 -3.37
N TRP A 300 -4.07 -20.98 -3.41
CA TRP A 300 -4.96 -20.02 -2.75
C TRP A 300 -6.34 -19.94 -3.42
N PHE A 301 -6.41 -19.97 -4.75
CA PHE A 301 -7.69 -20.05 -5.46
C PHE A 301 -8.41 -21.38 -5.19
N ARG A 302 -7.65 -22.47 -5.08
CA ARG A 302 -8.16 -23.76 -4.60
C ARG A 302 -8.69 -23.66 -3.18
N GLU A 303 -8.01 -22.95 -2.28
CA GLU A 303 -8.48 -22.71 -0.92
C GLU A 303 -9.82 -21.96 -0.92
N TYR A 304 -9.92 -20.83 -1.61
CA TYR A 304 -11.16 -20.05 -1.75
C TYR A 304 -12.31 -20.90 -2.31
N ALA A 305 -12.04 -21.72 -3.32
CA ALA A 305 -13.06 -22.62 -3.90
C ALA A 305 -13.53 -23.72 -2.94
N ASN A 306 -12.74 -24.07 -1.92
CA ASN A 306 -13.01 -25.17 -0.98
C ASN A 306 -13.41 -24.70 0.43
N GLN A 307 -13.55 -23.39 0.70
CA GLN A 307 -13.84 -22.84 2.05
C GLN A 307 -15.09 -23.39 2.74
N ASN A 308 -15.93 -24.19 2.06
CA ASN A 308 -17.05 -24.93 2.64
C ASN A 308 -16.69 -26.35 3.16
N SER A 309 -15.41 -26.74 3.20
CA SER A 309 -14.98 -28.13 3.42
C SER A 309 -14.00 -28.34 4.58
N THR A 310 -13.95 -27.43 5.56
CA THR A 310 -13.10 -27.64 6.74
C THR A 310 -13.78 -28.61 7.70
N SER A 311 -13.16 -29.78 7.90
CA SER A 311 -13.53 -30.67 8.99
C SER A 311 -13.14 -30.00 10.30
N ALA A 312 -14.05 -29.99 11.28
CA ALA A 312 -13.81 -29.47 12.62
C ALA A 312 -12.53 -30.09 13.22
N SER A 313 -11.53 -29.25 13.47
CA SER A 313 -10.26 -29.62 14.10
C SER A 313 -10.11 -28.77 15.35
N VAL A 314 -9.67 -29.39 16.45
CA VAL A 314 -9.59 -28.76 17.77
C VAL A 314 -8.60 -27.60 17.72
N LEU A 315 -8.99 -26.44 18.25
CA LEU A 315 -8.10 -25.28 18.35
C LEU A 315 -7.04 -25.53 19.43
N GLU A 316 -5.76 -25.56 19.04
CA GLU A 316 -4.66 -25.83 19.98
C GLU A 316 -4.01 -24.54 20.48
N LYS A 317 -3.59 -23.68 19.55
CA LYS A 317 -2.78 -22.49 19.83
C LYS A 317 -3.37 -21.26 19.15
N LEU A 318 -3.23 -20.11 19.81
CA LEU A 318 -3.37 -18.78 19.23
C LEU A 318 -2.07 -18.01 19.49
N GLU A 319 -1.59 -17.28 18.50
CA GLU A 319 -0.41 -16.40 18.63
C GLU A 319 -0.62 -15.10 17.88
N ILE A 320 0.13 -14.06 18.27
CA ILE A 320 0.30 -12.84 17.49
C ILE A 320 1.58 -13.01 16.68
N VAL A 321 1.48 -12.96 15.35
CA VAL A 321 2.60 -13.24 14.44
C VAL A 321 3.68 -12.17 14.60
N GLY A 322 4.94 -12.62 14.77
CA GLY A 322 6.09 -11.72 14.91
C GLY A 322 6.17 -11.00 16.26
N VAL A 323 5.37 -11.40 17.25
CA VAL A 323 5.40 -10.83 18.61
C VAL A 323 5.46 -11.96 19.63
N ASP A 324 6.43 -11.90 20.53
CA ASP A 324 6.55 -12.83 21.66
C ASP A 324 5.63 -12.39 22.82
N ASP A 325 6.19 -11.92 23.93
CA ASP A 325 5.45 -11.44 25.11
C ASP A 325 5.44 -9.92 25.26
N LYS A 326 6.32 -9.22 24.54
CA LYS A 326 6.50 -7.77 24.62
C LYS A 326 6.59 -7.13 23.25
N LEU A 327 6.08 -5.91 23.17
CA LEU A 327 6.14 -5.08 21.97
C LEU A 327 6.44 -3.64 22.38
N GLN A 328 7.36 -3.00 21.68
CA GLN A 328 7.57 -1.55 21.79
C GLN A 328 6.97 -0.85 20.56
N ILE A 329 6.45 0.35 20.76
CA ILE A 329 5.87 1.18 19.71
C ILE A 329 6.15 2.66 20.00
N LEU A 330 6.42 3.44 18.95
CA LEU A 330 6.53 4.89 19.10
C LEU A 330 5.16 5.46 19.44
N THR A 331 5.10 6.38 20.39
CA THR A 331 3.89 7.18 20.62
C THR A 331 3.48 7.89 19.32
N GLY A 332 2.17 7.92 19.03
CA GLY A 332 1.60 8.37 17.75
C GLY A 332 1.73 7.37 16.60
N GLY A 333 2.47 6.27 16.79
CA GLY A 333 2.63 5.21 15.80
C GLY A 333 1.46 4.23 15.76
N GLU A 334 1.44 3.45 14.68
CA GLU A 334 0.48 2.37 14.47
C GLU A 334 1.22 1.02 14.27
N ARG A 335 0.56 -0.08 14.63
CA ARG A 335 1.04 -1.45 14.41
C ARG A 335 -0.14 -2.32 13.98
N TYR A 336 0.08 -3.20 13.00
CA TYR A 336 -0.97 -4.09 12.50
C TYR A 336 -0.81 -5.49 13.11
N LEU A 337 -1.59 -5.79 14.16
CA LEU A 337 -1.55 -7.09 14.82
C LEU A 337 -2.14 -8.17 13.93
N ILE A 338 -1.37 -9.24 13.69
CA ILE A 338 -1.81 -10.42 12.94
C ILE A 338 -1.93 -11.58 13.92
N THR A 339 -3.06 -12.28 13.90
CA THR A 339 -3.26 -13.47 14.75
C THR A 339 -3.34 -14.73 13.92
N ARG A 340 -2.69 -15.79 14.40
CA ARG A 340 -2.67 -17.09 13.76
C ARG A 340 -3.10 -18.18 14.74
N ALA A 341 -4.05 -18.99 14.29
CA ALA A 341 -4.51 -20.19 14.99
C ALA A 341 -3.77 -21.42 14.46
N THR A 342 -3.43 -22.35 15.36
CA THR A 342 -2.96 -23.71 15.04
C THR A 342 -3.98 -24.71 15.55
N PHE A 343 -4.32 -25.70 14.72
CA PHE A 343 -5.27 -26.75 15.04
C PHE A 343 -4.57 -28.10 15.22
N ALA A 344 -5.26 -29.06 15.85
CA ALA A 344 -4.71 -30.36 16.25
C ALA A 344 -4.27 -31.27 15.08
N ASP A 345 -4.73 -30.99 13.87
CA ASP A 345 -4.27 -31.64 12.65
C ASP A 345 -2.98 -31.02 12.06
N GLY A 346 -2.41 -30.02 12.75
CA GLY A 346 -1.22 -29.27 12.34
C GLY A 346 -1.51 -28.14 11.34
N SER A 347 -2.76 -27.95 10.92
CA SER A 347 -3.12 -26.84 10.05
C SER A 347 -3.04 -25.50 10.78
N THR A 348 -2.81 -24.42 10.02
CA THR A 348 -2.80 -23.06 10.55
C THR A 348 -3.67 -22.14 9.71
N ARG A 349 -4.23 -21.11 10.34
CA ARG A 349 -5.06 -20.10 9.69
C ARG A 349 -4.86 -18.75 10.36
N HIS A 350 -4.78 -17.68 9.56
CA HIS A 350 -4.85 -16.34 10.12
C HIS A 350 -6.31 -16.02 10.49
N VAL A 351 -6.52 -15.51 11.70
CA VAL A 351 -7.85 -15.36 12.33
C VAL A 351 -8.10 -13.95 12.83
N THR A 352 -7.36 -12.97 12.30
CA THR A 352 -7.37 -11.58 12.78
C THR A 352 -8.75 -10.94 12.67
N ALA A 353 -9.46 -11.14 11.57
CA ALA A 353 -10.81 -10.61 11.37
C ALA A 353 -11.83 -11.19 12.36
N GLU A 354 -11.55 -12.37 12.92
CA GLU A 354 -12.41 -13.05 13.90
C GLU A 354 -11.89 -12.94 15.34
N THR A 355 -10.81 -12.18 15.56
CA THR A 355 -10.18 -12.04 16.87
C THR A 355 -10.64 -10.79 17.57
N LEU A 356 -11.10 -10.94 18.82
CA LEU A 356 -11.40 -9.82 19.69
C LEU A 356 -10.13 -9.35 20.40
N PHE A 357 -9.79 -8.07 20.23
CA PHE A 357 -8.70 -7.42 20.94
C PHE A 357 -9.24 -6.58 22.11
N GLN A 358 -8.58 -6.66 23.26
CA GLN A 358 -8.88 -5.87 24.45
C GLN A 358 -7.59 -5.22 24.97
N VAL A 359 -7.69 -3.98 25.43
CA VAL A 359 -6.57 -3.21 25.98
C VAL A 359 -6.85 -2.93 27.46
N SER A 360 -5.84 -3.10 28.32
CA SER A 360 -5.99 -2.84 29.76
C SER A 360 -6.14 -1.35 30.11
N ASP A 361 -5.60 -0.46 29.28
CA ASP A 361 -5.66 1.00 29.43
C ASP A 361 -5.82 1.69 28.06
N GLU A 362 -7.04 2.11 27.75
CA GLU A 362 -7.39 2.78 26.49
C GLU A 362 -6.83 4.21 26.37
N SER A 363 -6.29 4.78 27.45
CA SER A 363 -5.61 6.09 27.40
C SER A 363 -4.18 6.00 26.83
N ILE A 364 -3.60 4.79 26.81
CA ILE A 364 -2.27 4.51 26.29
C ILE A 364 -2.36 3.95 24.86
N LEU A 365 -3.23 2.96 24.64
CA LEU A 365 -3.39 2.31 23.34
C LEU A 365 -4.87 2.18 22.95
N ARG A 366 -5.15 2.22 21.66
CA ARG A 366 -6.46 1.88 21.10
C ARG A 366 -6.30 0.83 20.01
N ILE A 367 -7.20 -0.15 19.94
CA ILE A 367 -7.20 -1.16 18.87
C ILE A 367 -8.54 -1.14 18.14
N GLU A 368 -8.50 -1.13 16.81
CA GLU A 368 -9.67 -1.25 15.94
C GLU A 368 -10.04 -2.73 15.70
N GLU A 369 -11.26 -3.01 15.19
CA GLU A 369 -11.80 -4.37 15.03
C GLU A 369 -10.96 -5.28 14.11
N ASN A 370 -10.08 -4.73 13.28
CA ASN A 370 -9.19 -5.45 12.36
C ASN A 370 -7.74 -5.58 12.87
N GLY A 371 -7.49 -5.31 14.15
CA GLY A 371 -6.17 -5.44 14.77
C GLY A 371 -5.23 -4.25 14.52
N ILE A 372 -5.72 -3.11 14.03
CA ILE A 372 -4.93 -1.88 13.93
C ILE A 372 -4.79 -1.27 15.33
N MET A 373 -3.58 -1.31 15.87
CA MET A 373 -3.24 -0.73 17.17
C MET A 373 -2.61 0.65 17.00
N HIS A 374 -3.11 1.63 17.75
CA HIS A 374 -2.63 3.00 17.81
C HIS A 374 -2.03 3.30 19.18
N ALA A 375 -0.81 3.83 19.22
CA ALA A 375 -0.19 4.32 20.45
C ALA A 375 -0.54 5.79 20.68
N LEU A 376 -1.26 6.09 21.76
CA LEU A 376 -1.80 7.42 22.03
C LEU A 376 -0.88 8.24 22.94
N LYS A 377 -0.23 7.58 23.90
CA LYS A 377 0.60 8.23 24.92
C LYS A 377 1.64 7.26 25.46
N ASP A 378 2.76 7.80 25.96
CA ASP A 378 3.76 7.04 26.72
C ASP A 378 3.14 6.27 27.88
N GLY A 379 3.50 4.99 27.99
CA GLY A 379 3.02 4.11 29.04
C GLY A 379 3.11 2.63 28.66
N THR A 380 2.60 1.78 29.53
CA THR A 380 2.51 0.33 29.28
C THR A 380 1.08 -0.13 29.46
N ALA A 381 0.57 -0.89 28.49
CA ALA A 381 -0.73 -1.54 28.56
C ALA A 381 -0.61 -3.00 28.08
N GLU A 382 -1.46 -3.86 28.61
CA GLU A 382 -1.59 -5.24 28.14
C GLU A 382 -2.64 -5.30 27.03
N VAL A 383 -2.30 -6.01 25.95
CA VAL A 383 -3.23 -6.34 24.86
C VAL A 383 -3.55 -7.82 24.94
N THR A 384 -4.83 -8.15 25.07
CA THR A 384 -5.33 -9.54 25.02
C THR A 384 -6.08 -9.78 23.73
N ALA A 385 -5.59 -10.73 22.92
CA ALA A 385 -6.26 -11.23 21.73
C ALA A 385 -7.01 -12.53 22.06
N THR A 386 -8.29 -12.59 21.74
CA THR A 386 -9.17 -13.74 21.98
C THR A 386 -9.81 -14.22 20.68
N TYR A 387 -9.56 -15.47 20.30
CA TYR A 387 -10.22 -16.13 19.18
C TYR A 387 -11.10 -17.27 19.69
N THR A 388 -12.31 -17.37 19.14
CA THR A 388 -13.24 -18.48 19.37
C THR A 388 -13.49 -19.21 18.05
N SER A 389 -13.17 -20.50 17.99
CA SER A 389 -13.41 -21.32 16.81
C SER A 389 -14.92 -21.50 16.55
N PRO A 390 -15.32 -21.89 15.33
CA PRO A 390 -16.72 -22.20 15.03
C PRO A 390 -17.34 -23.27 15.95
N ASP A 391 -16.53 -24.18 16.48
CA ASP A 391 -16.95 -25.24 17.41
C ASP A 391 -17.05 -24.76 18.87
N GLY A 392 -16.71 -23.50 19.14
CA GLY A 392 -16.78 -22.87 20.46
C GLY A 392 -15.49 -22.96 21.29
N ASP A 393 -14.42 -23.54 20.76
CA ASP A 393 -13.13 -23.56 21.46
C ASP A 393 -12.53 -22.16 21.50
N MET A 394 -12.19 -21.69 22.70
CA MET A 394 -11.59 -20.37 22.90
C MET A 394 -10.10 -20.48 23.24
N ARG A 395 -9.28 -19.61 22.65
CA ARG A 395 -7.89 -19.37 23.05
C ARG A 395 -7.63 -17.88 23.19
N LYS A 396 -6.68 -17.57 24.07
CA LYS A 396 -6.22 -16.21 24.33
C LYS A 396 -4.71 -16.15 24.31
N VAL A 397 -4.19 -15.02 23.85
CA VAL A 397 -2.79 -14.63 23.98
C VAL A 397 -2.74 -13.18 24.46
N ALA A 398 -1.83 -12.89 25.37
CA ALA A 398 -1.65 -11.55 25.92
C ALA A 398 -0.20 -11.10 25.71
N ILE A 399 -0.02 -9.83 25.38
CA ILE A 399 1.28 -9.19 25.19
C ILE A 399 1.33 -7.88 25.97
N SER A 400 2.49 -7.55 26.52
CA SER A 400 2.75 -6.25 27.15
C SER A 400 3.28 -5.28 26.12
N VAL A 401 2.55 -4.21 25.85
CA VAL A 401 2.92 -3.18 24.88
C VAL A 401 3.41 -1.93 25.62
N HIS A 402 4.61 -1.46 25.29
CA HIS A 402 5.19 -0.24 25.83
C HIS A 402 5.25 0.83 24.74
N ALA A 403 4.42 1.86 24.89
CA ALA A 403 4.46 3.07 24.06
C ALA A 403 5.44 4.07 24.67
N THR A 404 6.31 4.65 23.85
CA THR A 404 7.32 5.62 24.30
C THR A 404 7.68 6.58 23.19
N THR A 405 7.85 7.85 23.53
CA THR A 405 8.14 8.89 22.54
C THR A 405 9.61 8.88 22.10
N PHE A 406 10.55 8.66 23.03
CA PHE A 406 12.00 8.78 22.75
C PHE A 406 12.80 7.52 23.13
N PRO A 407 12.46 6.32 22.62
CA PRO A 407 13.23 5.12 22.90
C PRO A 407 14.64 5.22 22.33
N LEU A 408 15.63 4.92 23.16
CA LEU A 408 17.04 4.82 22.78
C LEU A 408 17.43 3.35 22.60
N THR A 409 16.75 2.66 21.67
CA THR A 409 17.00 1.26 21.32
C THR A 409 17.39 1.15 19.85
N ALA A 410 18.17 0.14 19.48
CA ALA A 410 18.58 -0.09 18.10
C ALA A 410 17.38 -0.38 17.17
N GLU A 411 16.28 -0.89 17.72
CA GLU A 411 15.04 -1.15 16.98
C GLU A 411 14.28 0.14 16.62
N MET A 412 14.28 1.14 17.51
CA MET A 412 13.36 2.29 17.42
C MET A 412 14.05 3.64 17.17
N PHE A 413 15.37 3.70 17.37
CA PHE A 413 16.18 4.86 17.03
C PHE A 413 16.85 4.65 15.67
N ASN A 414 16.55 5.50 14.69
CA ASN A 414 17.15 5.40 13.37
C ASN A 414 18.42 6.28 13.30
N PRO A 415 19.64 5.70 13.25
CA PRO A 415 20.89 6.48 13.15
C PRO A 415 21.17 7.03 11.76
N SER A 416 20.35 6.68 10.76
CA SER A 416 20.59 6.94 9.33
C SER A 416 19.37 7.53 8.64
N ILE A 417 18.66 8.44 9.32
CA ILE A 417 17.63 9.25 8.66
C ILE A 417 18.28 10.08 7.54
N PHE A 418 19.49 10.59 7.77
CA PHE A 418 20.32 11.16 6.71
C PHE A 418 21.80 10.82 6.91
N GLU A 419 22.44 10.35 5.83
CA GLU A 419 23.78 9.74 5.82
C GLU A 419 23.88 8.46 6.69
N GLU A 420 24.82 7.59 6.34
CA GLU A 420 25.03 6.35 7.09
C GLU A 420 25.58 6.66 8.49
N GLY A 421 24.99 6.05 9.51
CA GLY A 421 25.35 6.25 10.91
C GLY A 421 25.14 4.99 11.74
N THR A 422 25.62 5.01 12.98
CA THR A 422 25.48 3.90 13.92
C THR A 422 24.86 4.37 15.23
N PHE A 423 24.11 3.47 15.88
CA PHE A 423 23.60 3.67 17.23
C PHE A 423 23.96 2.46 18.09
N ASP A 424 24.56 2.72 19.24
CA ASP A 424 24.84 1.74 20.29
C ASP A 424 23.84 1.96 21.44
N GLU A 425 22.91 1.02 21.59
CA GLU A 425 21.86 1.10 22.62
C GLU A 425 22.36 0.87 24.04
N GLU A 426 23.48 0.16 24.25
CA GLU A 426 24.02 -0.06 25.59
C GLU A 426 24.59 1.22 26.18
N THR A 427 25.14 2.07 25.31
CA THR A 427 25.77 3.34 25.70
C THR A 427 24.95 4.57 25.36
N GLY A 428 23.90 4.43 24.54
CA GLY A 428 23.13 5.55 23.98
C GLY A 428 23.94 6.38 22.99
N THR A 429 24.94 5.79 22.31
CA THR A 429 25.88 6.53 21.47
C THR A 429 25.45 6.52 20.01
N LEU A 430 25.11 7.70 19.48
CA LEU A 430 24.95 7.94 18.05
C LEU A 430 26.28 8.38 17.44
N THR A 431 26.65 7.81 16.29
CA THR A 431 27.66 8.37 15.39
C THR A 431 27.02 8.59 14.03
N THR A 432 26.80 9.85 13.64
CA THR A 432 26.26 10.16 12.31
C THR A 432 27.37 10.17 11.26
N GLY A 433 26.99 9.94 10.00
CA GLY A 433 27.81 10.27 8.84
C GLY A 433 28.09 11.78 8.77
N GLN A 434 28.90 12.18 7.79
CA GLN A 434 29.27 13.59 7.61
C GLN A 434 28.03 14.44 7.31
N TRP A 435 27.73 15.44 8.15
CA TRP A 435 26.48 16.23 8.07
C TRP A 435 25.20 15.41 8.24
N GLY A 436 25.32 14.23 8.87
CA GLY A 436 24.23 13.28 9.02
C GLY A 436 23.25 13.61 10.15
N PHE A 437 22.17 12.85 10.18
CA PHE A 437 21.06 12.98 11.12
C PHE A 437 20.55 11.61 11.57
N GLY A 438 20.38 11.45 12.88
CA GLY A 438 19.76 10.27 13.49
C GLY A 438 18.72 10.67 14.54
N GLY A 439 17.66 9.88 14.68
CA GLY A 439 16.56 10.20 15.58
C GLY A 439 15.33 9.31 15.38
N TRP A 440 14.17 9.91 15.60
CA TRP A 440 12.85 9.28 15.48
C TRP A 440 12.05 9.91 14.35
N TRP A 441 11.33 9.07 13.63
CA TRP A 441 10.41 9.46 12.57
C TRP A 441 9.02 8.92 12.88
N TYR A 442 8.12 9.81 13.25
CA TYR A 442 6.71 9.52 13.54
C TYR A 442 5.89 9.69 12.26
N ASN A 443 5.62 8.60 11.54
CA ASN A 443 4.97 8.62 10.22
C ASN A 443 3.61 9.37 10.16
N LYS A 444 2.86 9.39 11.27
CA LYS A 444 1.59 10.14 11.41
C LYS A 444 1.74 11.48 12.13
N GLY A 445 2.94 11.79 12.59
CA GLY A 445 3.22 12.90 13.50
C GLY A 445 2.80 12.59 14.93
N ILE A 446 3.36 13.35 15.87
CA ILE A 446 3.01 13.31 17.29
C ILE A 446 2.54 14.69 17.77
N ASP A 447 1.60 14.68 18.71
CA ASP A 447 1.15 15.87 19.41
C ASP A 447 1.97 16.05 20.70
N LEU A 448 2.81 17.10 20.71
CA LEU A 448 3.58 17.51 21.88
C LEU A 448 3.00 18.76 22.54
N SER A 449 1.88 19.30 22.04
CA SER A 449 1.32 20.59 22.46
C SER A 449 0.78 20.60 23.89
N SER A 450 0.59 19.43 24.50
CA SER A 450 0.23 19.34 25.92
C SER A 450 1.39 19.66 26.86
N TYR A 451 2.63 19.70 26.36
CA TYR A 451 3.84 19.93 27.15
C TYR A 451 4.44 21.31 26.85
N GLN A 452 4.99 21.95 27.88
CA GLN A 452 5.68 23.23 27.70
C GLN A 452 7.07 23.08 27.06
N TYR A 453 7.82 22.06 27.45
CA TYR A 453 9.22 21.90 27.07
C TYR A 453 9.57 20.51 26.54
N LEU A 454 10.47 20.46 25.56
CA LEU A 454 11.26 19.30 25.21
C LEU A 454 12.71 19.54 25.63
N ILE A 455 13.30 18.60 26.37
CA ILE A 455 14.67 18.70 26.87
C ILE A 455 15.50 17.55 26.30
N ALA A 456 16.68 17.86 25.77
CA ALA A 456 17.66 16.88 25.34
C ALA A 456 18.99 17.09 26.09
N GLU A 457 19.57 16.00 26.58
CA GLU A 457 20.81 15.99 27.37
C GLU A 457 21.85 15.07 26.73
N LEU A 458 23.09 15.56 26.63
CA LEU A 458 24.27 14.80 26.18
C LEU A 458 25.06 14.27 27.39
N GLY A 459 25.61 13.06 27.24
CA GLY A 459 26.52 12.43 28.19
C GLY A 459 27.97 12.90 28.04
N ASN A 460 28.36 13.37 26.85
CA ASN A 460 29.69 13.89 26.53
C ASN A 460 29.66 15.36 26.10
N ASP A 461 30.84 15.97 25.99
CA ASP A 461 30.97 17.31 25.41
C ASP A 461 30.67 17.29 23.91
N ASN A 462 30.09 18.39 23.43
CA ASN A 462 29.77 18.56 22.01
C ASN A 462 31.05 18.86 21.22
N GLU A 463 31.55 17.86 20.47
CA GLU A 463 32.76 17.96 19.65
C GLU A 463 32.47 17.96 18.13
N SER A 464 31.20 17.90 17.74
CA SER A 464 30.77 17.77 16.33
C SER A 464 29.63 18.69 15.94
N GLY A 465 29.49 19.84 16.61
CA GLY A 465 28.46 20.83 16.25
C GLY A 465 27.05 20.26 16.31
N VAL A 466 26.75 19.50 17.37
CA VAL A 466 25.46 18.83 17.54
C VAL A 466 24.34 19.86 17.69
N SER A 467 23.23 19.62 16.99
CA SER A 467 21.97 20.35 17.14
C SER A 467 20.80 19.37 17.26
N LEU A 468 19.83 19.72 18.11
CA LEU A 468 18.52 19.07 18.14
C LEU A 468 17.63 19.74 17.09
N ARG A 469 16.95 18.95 16.26
CA ARG A 469 16.08 19.47 15.20
C ARG A 469 14.71 18.82 15.26
N LEU A 470 13.68 19.63 15.05
CA LEU A 470 12.27 19.22 15.02
C LEU A 470 11.63 19.67 13.70
N PHE A 471 10.86 18.77 13.07
CA PHE A 471 10.20 19.03 11.79
C PHE A 471 8.69 18.81 11.93
N ASP A 472 7.89 19.82 11.60
CA ASP A 472 6.42 19.75 11.56
C ASP A 472 5.85 19.37 10.19
N GLU A 473 6.73 18.93 9.28
CA GLU A 473 6.39 18.33 8.00
C GLU A 473 7.00 16.93 7.90
N ASN A 474 6.28 16.03 7.22
CA ASN A 474 6.72 14.64 7.01
C ASN A 474 7.79 14.53 5.91
N ASP A 475 8.82 15.37 5.99
CA ASP A 475 9.91 15.48 5.03
C ASP A 475 11.16 16.00 5.76
N TYR A 476 12.23 15.20 5.75
CA TYR A 476 13.53 15.57 6.33
C TYR A 476 14.16 16.78 5.61
N TRP A 477 13.79 17.04 4.36
CA TRP A 477 14.29 18.17 3.58
C TRP A 477 13.55 19.48 3.85
N SER A 478 12.45 19.44 4.62
CA SER A 478 11.79 20.64 5.11
C SER A 478 12.66 21.38 6.14
N GLN A 479 12.30 22.63 6.44
CA GLN A 479 13.09 23.45 7.36
C GLN A 479 12.72 23.10 8.81
N PRO A 480 13.69 22.77 9.67
CA PRO A 480 13.40 22.42 11.07
C PRO A 480 13.37 23.64 11.98
N ALA A 481 12.75 23.49 13.16
CA ALA A 481 13.15 24.24 14.33
C ALA A 481 14.49 23.68 14.83
N LEU A 482 15.53 24.53 14.83
CA LEU A 482 16.91 24.15 15.11
C LEU A 482 17.37 24.70 16.46
N TYR A 483 17.97 23.83 17.28
CA TYR A 483 18.52 24.20 18.58
C TYR A 483 19.94 23.64 18.73
N ASP A 484 20.94 24.51 18.64
CA ASP A 484 22.34 24.15 18.82
C ASP A 484 22.67 23.88 20.29
N PHE A 485 23.41 22.80 20.55
CA PHE A 485 23.98 22.55 21.88
C PHE A 485 25.10 23.54 22.21
N GLY A 486 25.81 24.06 21.21
CA GLY A 486 26.98 24.91 21.43
C GLY A 486 27.99 24.20 22.34
N SER A 487 28.46 24.88 23.40
CA SER A 487 29.31 24.29 24.45
C SER A 487 28.52 23.65 25.61
N SER A 488 27.19 23.68 25.57
CA SER A 488 26.32 23.05 26.57
C SER A 488 26.14 21.57 26.27
N ARG A 489 25.82 20.79 27.31
CA ARG A 489 25.33 19.40 27.19
C ARG A 489 23.82 19.31 27.28
N ARG A 490 23.11 20.43 27.30
CA ARG A 490 21.66 20.50 27.46
C ARG A 490 21.06 21.54 26.53
N VAL A 491 20.01 21.15 25.83
CA VAL A 491 19.10 22.02 25.07
C VAL A 491 17.71 21.94 25.69
N VAL A 492 17.06 23.09 25.80
CA VAL A 492 15.66 23.21 26.23
C VAL A 492 14.90 23.91 25.12
N VAL A 493 13.90 23.22 24.57
CA VAL A 493 13.01 23.71 23.52
C VAL A 493 11.71 24.13 24.17
N ASP A 494 11.32 25.39 24.02
CA ASP A 494 9.96 25.85 24.35
C ASP A 494 9.03 25.49 23.18
N LEU A 495 8.21 24.46 23.37
CA LEU A 495 7.37 23.87 22.33
C LEU A 495 6.34 24.88 21.78
N HIS A 496 5.96 25.87 22.57
CA HIS A 496 5.01 26.90 22.15
C HIS A 496 5.68 28.10 21.48
N ASN A 497 7.01 28.14 21.44
CA ASN A 497 7.80 29.23 20.89
C ASN A 497 8.87 28.74 19.89
N MET A 498 8.54 27.70 19.12
CA MET A 498 9.40 27.13 18.08
C MET A 498 9.23 27.84 16.73
N TYR A 499 10.34 28.08 16.04
CA TYR A 499 10.36 28.69 14.71
C TYR A 499 11.35 27.99 13.79
N LYS A 500 10.97 27.85 12.52
CA LYS A 500 11.82 27.44 11.39
C LYS A 500 12.07 28.63 10.46
N GLN A 501 13.14 28.54 9.68
CA GLN A 501 13.51 29.59 8.71
C GLN A 501 13.15 29.14 7.30
N GLU A 502 12.25 29.86 6.64
CA GLU A 502 11.89 29.63 5.23
C GLU A 502 12.29 30.86 4.41
N GLY A 503 13.42 30.77 3.72
CA GLY A 503 14.04 31.93 3.07
C GLY A 503 14.40 33.00 4.10
N ASP A 504 13.82 34.19 3.95
CA ASP A 504 14.02 35.32 4.87
C ASP A 504 12.93 35.39 5.98
N GLN A 505 12.01 34.43 6.04
CA GLN A 505 10.87 34.44 6.96
C GLN A 505 11.03 33.45 8.10
N GLN A 506 10.67 33.88 9.31
CA GLN A 506 10.44 32.98 10.44
C GLN A 506 9.00 32.48 10.42
N VAL A 507 8.85 31.16 10.35
CA VAL A 507 7.57 30.46 10.38
C VAL A 507 7.46 29.71 11.70
N ARG A 508 6.30 29.80 12.36
CA ARG A 508 6.05 29.10 13.62
C ARG A 508 5.89 27.62 13.35
N VAL A 509 6.57 26.78 14.13
CA VAL A 509 6.44 25.32 14.05
C VAL A 509 5.24 24.87 14.88
N ASN A 510 4.44 23.94 14.37
CA ASN A 510 3.26 23.41 15.06
C ASN A 510 3.63 22.29 16.06
N PRO A 511 3.59 22.53 17.39
CA PRO A 511 3.92 21.48 18.37
C PRO A 511 2.90 20.33 18.41
N SER A 512 1.70 20.54 17.86
CA SER A 512 0.64 19.52 17.83
C SER A 512 0.79 18.52 16.68
N LEU A 513 1.82 18.71 15.84
CA LEU A 513 2.09 17.84 14.71
C LEU A 513 3.58 17.88 14.37
N ILE A 514 4.37 17.04 15.04
CA ILE A 514 5.81 16.88 14.79
C ILE A 514 6.07 15.50 14.17
N TYR A 515 6.75 15.45 13.03
CA TYR A 515 7.02 14.21 12.30
C TYR A 515 8.42 13.66 12.56
N ILE A 516 9.42 14.53 12.75
CA ILE A 516 10.82 14.11 12.88
C ILE A 516 11.46 14.87 14.04
N ILE A 517 12.15 14.14 14.92
CA ILE A 517 12.95 14.70 16.01
C ILE A 517 14.26 13.95 16.06
N GLY A 518 15.38 14.66 16.17
CA GLY A 518 16.67 13.98 16.23
C GLY A 518 17.86 14.93 16.30
N PHE A 519 19.03 14.31 16.18
CA PHE A 519 20.33 14.94 16.35
C PHE A 519 21.04 15.02 15.01
N TRP A 520 21.34 16.25 14.61
CA TRP A 520 22.24 16.51 13.49
C TRP A 520 23.65 16.75 14.02
N SER A 521 24.67 16.34 13.27
CA SER A 521 26.05 16.72 13.58
C SER A 521 26.94 16.87 12.34
N SER A 522 28.12 17.49 12.50
CA SER A 522 29.15 17.49 11.46
C SER A 522 29.70 16.10 11.14
N GLY A 523 29.38 15.09 11.95
CA GLY A 523 29.64 13.68 11.71
C GLY A 523 30.93 13.14 12.33
N ASN A 524 31.07 11.82 12.27
CA ASN A 524 32.28 11.05 12.59
C ASN A 524 32.81 11.21 14.04
N ARG A 525 31.95 11.67 14.96
CA ARG A 525 32.25 11.77 16.40
C ARG A 525 31.09 11.22 17.21
N PRO A 526 31.35 10.60 18.37
CA PRO A 526 30.30 10.04 19.21
C PRO A 526 29.46 11.15 19.85
N ILE A 527 28.15 10.93 19.85
CA ILE A 527 27.14 11.72 20.55
C ILE A 527 26.46 10.77 21.54
N VAL A 528 26.85 10.86 22.81
CA VAL A 528 26.22 10.08 23.88
C VAL A 528 24.93 10.78 24.26
N ILE A 529 23.79 10.23 23.89
CA ILE A 529 22.48 10.76 24.24
C ILE A 529 22.13 10.25 25.63
N LYS A 530 22.14 11.14 26.62
CA LYS A 530 21.86 10.78 28.00
C LYS A 530 20.36 10.65 28.26
N ASN A 531 19.58 11.63 27.78
CA ASN A 531 18.13 11.61 27.94
C ASN A 531 17.44 12.58 26.96
N VAL A 532 16.21 12.25 26.57
CA VAL A 532 15.30 13.14 25.85
C VAL A 532 13.91 12.98 26.48
N TYR A 533 13.32 14.08 26.95
CA TYR A 533 12.05 14.02 27.69
C TYR A 533 11.23 15.31 27.59
N LEU A 534 9.91 15.14 27.77
CA LEU A 534 8.93 16.23 27.82
C LEU A 534 8.73 16.68 29.27
N SER A 535 8.46 17.97 29.49
CA SER A 535 8.25 18.53 30.82
C SER A 535 7.36 19.77 30.82
N GLU A 536 6.63 19.98 31.92
CA GLU A 536 5.92 21.24 32.22
C GLU A 536 6.85 22.30 32.82
N ILE A 537 7.94 21.89 33.48
CA ILE A 537 8.87 22.79 34.18
C ILE A 537 10.32 22.44 33.91
N ILE A 538 11.20 23.45 33.93
CA ILE A 538 12.65 23.27 33.79
C ILE A 538 13.22 23.05 35.21
N TYR A 539 13.73 21.86 35.47
CA TYR A 539 14.53 21.56 36.67
C TYR A 539 16.00 21.88 36.48
#